data_AF-A0A7X6XAT5-F1
#
_entry.id   AF-A0A7X6XAT5-F1
#
_cell.length_a   1.000
_cell.length_b   1.000
_cell.length_c   1.000
_cell.angle_alpha   90.00
_cell.angle_beta   90.00
_cell.angle_gamma   90.00
#
_symmetry.space_group_name_H-M   'P 1'
#
loop_
_entity.id
_entity.type
_entity.pdbx_description
1 polymer ?
#
loop_
_entity_poly.entity_id
_entity_poly.type
_entity_poly.pdbx_seq_one_letter_code
_entity_poly.pdbx_strand_id
1 'polypeptide(L)' 'LIIRAASVEMGKVEEKMDIINENSNNIKLSFSAKYMIEALKVFKKEEIYILLNGEINPIILKEIENEELIELILPMKTY' A
#
# COMPACT_ATOMS: atom_id res chain seq x y z
N LEU A 1 -2.83 3.75 -9.05
CA LEU A 1 -2.32 4.03 -7.69
C LEU A 1 -1.43 5.27 -7.72
N ILE A 2 -1.50 6.14 -6.71
CA ILE A 2 -0.58 7.28 -6.58
C ILE A 2 0.11 7.19 -5.22
N ILE A 3 1.43 7.14 -5.21
CA ILE A 3 2.26 7.13 -3.99
C ILE A 3 2.93 8.48 -3.84
N ARG A 4 2.89 9.05 -2.63
CA ARG A 4 3.50 10.34 -2.31
C ARG A 4 4.39 10.20 -1.09
N ALA A 5 5.59 10.75 -1.15
CA ALA A 5 6.45 10.93 0.00
C ALA A 5 6.92 12.38 0.07
N ALA A 6 6.99 12.93 1.29
CA ALA A 6 7.40 14.30 1.51
C ALA A 6 8.34 14.37 2.71
N SER A 7 9.43 15.13 2.58
CA SER A 7 10.29 15.52 3.69
C SER A 7 10.60 17.01 3.60
N VAL A 8 10.86 17.64 4.74
CA VAL A 8 11.19 19.07 4.79
C VAL A 8 12.47 19.37 4.02
N GLU A 9 13.44 18.47 4.08
CA GLU A 9 14.78 18.66 3.50
C GLU A 9 14.87 18.24 2.02
N MET A 10 14.15 17.20 1.61
CA MET A 10 14.25 16.64 0.25
C MET A 10 13.04 16.95 -0.64
N GLY A 11 12.05 17.69 -0.12
CA GLY A 11 10.87 18.09 -0.87
C GLY A 11 9.83 16.97 -1.00
N LYS A 12 9.05 17.00 -2.08
CA LYS A 12 7.94 16.07 -2.34
C LYS A 12 8.23 15.26 -3.58
N VAL A 13 8.01 13.95 -3.49
CA VAL A 13 8.00 13.03 -4.63
C VAL A 13 6.61 12.42 -4.78
N GLU A 14 6.19 12.26 -6.02
CA GLU A 14 4.94 11.62 -6.40
C GLU A 14 5.22 10.63 -7.53
N GLU A 15 4.67 9.43 -7.40
CA GLU A 15 4.74 8.40 -8.42
C GLU A 15 3.33 7.88 -8.71
N LYS A 16 3.05 7.64 -10.00
CA LYS A 16 1.80 7.08 -10.46
C LYS A 16 2.06 5.73 -11.12
N MET A 17 1.31 4.73 -10.69
CA MET A 17 1.36 3.37 -11.21
C MET A 17 -0.01 2.95 -11.71
N ASP A 18 -0.05 2.18 -12.79
CA ASP A 18 -1.26 1.55 -13.27
C ASP A 18 -1.64 0.38 -12.35
N ILE A 19 -2.94 0.24 -12.08
CA ILE A 19 -3.50 -0.84 -11.27
C ILE A 19 -4.85 -1.27 -11.86
N ILE A 20 -5.28 -2.47 -11.49
CA ILE A 20 -6.67 -2.88 -11.62
C ILE A 20 -7.41 -2.42 -10.36
N ASN A 21 -8.39 -1.52 -10.51
CA ASN A 21 -9.23 -1.07 -9.40
C ASN A 21 -10.59 -1.79 -9.44
N GLU A 22 -10.69 -2.91 -8.76
CA GLU A 22 -11.85 -3.81 -8.75
C GLU A 22 -13.14 -3.13 -8.26
N ASN A 23 -13.05 -2.22 -7.29
CA ASN A 23 -14.23 -1.62 -6.64
C ASN A 23 -14.52 -0.18 -7.10
N SER A 24 -13.71 0.37 -8.02
CA SER A 24 -13.83 1.76 -8.52
C SER A 24 -13.87 2.85 -7.42
N ASN A 25 -13.45 2.52 -6.20
CA ASN A 25 -13.40 3.46 -5.09
C ASN A 25 -12.01 4.09 -4.99
N ASN A 26 -11.98 5.30 -4.42
CA ASN A 26 -10.74 6.01 -4.12
C ASN A 26 -10.58 6.08 -2.60
N ILE A 27 -9.44 5.62 -2.10
CA ILE A 27 -9.05 5.72 -0.70
C ILE A 27 -7.70 6.39 -0.63
N LYS A 28 -7.57 7.35 0.29
CA LYS A 28 -6.30 8.01 0.61
C LYS A 28 -5.95 7.70 2.06
N LEU A 29 -4.77 7.14 2.27
CA LEU A 29 -4.23 6.88 3.60
C LEU A 29 -2.72 7.07 3.59
N SER A 30 -2.14 7.11 4.78
CA SER A 30 -0.70 7.22 4.98
C SER A 30 -0.19 5.98 5.70
N PHE A 31 1.05 5.57 5.42
CA PHE A 31 1.66 4.40 6.05
C PHE A 31 3.18 4.57 6.12
N SER A 32 3.83 3.72 6.91
CA SER A 32 5.29 3.66 6.98
C SER A 32 5.84 2.96 5.74
N ALA A 33 6.57 3.70 4.90
CA ALA A 33 7.23 3.14 3.72
C ALA A 33 8.17 1.97 4.08
N LYS A 34 8.83 2.05 5.25
CA LYS A 34 9.68 0.96 5.77
C LYS A 34 8.89 -0.35 5.89
N TYR A 35 7.73 -0.32 6.53
CA TYR A 35 6.93 -1.53 6.72
C TYR A 35 6.31 -2.04 5.42
N MET A 36 5.91 -1.14 4.51
CA MET A 36 5.46 -1.54 3.18
C MET A 36 6.55 -2.28 2.41
N ILE A 37 7.78 -1.76 2.40
CA ILE A 37 8.90 -2.41 1.70
C ILE A 37 9.22 -3.78 2.32
N GLU A 38 9.24 -3.89 3.66
CA GLU A 38 9.51 -5.18 4.31
C GLU A 38 8.42 -6.21 4.02
N ALA A 39 7.14 -5.82 4.06
CA ALA A 39 6.03 -6.69 3.71
C ALA A 39 6.05 -7.10 2.23
N LEU A 40 6.45 -6.21 1.33
CA LEU A 40 6.52 -6.54 -0.10
C LEU A 40 7.61 -7.58 -0.43
N LYS A 41 8.68 -7.65 0.36
CA LYS A 41 9.81 -8.57 0.11
C LYS A 41 9.47 -10.05 0.27
N VAL A 42 8.40 -10.39 0.99
CA VAL A 42 8.04 -11.81 1.22
C VAL A 42 7.27 -12.41 0.04
N PHE A 43 6.65 -11.56 -0.80
CA PHE A 43 5.92 -11.99 -1.97
C PHE A 43 6.87 -12.37 -3.10
N LYS A 44 6.57 -13.47 -3.78
CA LYS A 44 7.42 -13.99 -4.88
C LYS A 44 6.87 -13.69 -6.26
N LYS A 45 5.63 -13.23 -6.33
CA LYS A 45 4.92 -12.88 -7.56
C LYS A 45 5.14 -11.41 -7.90
N GLU A 46 5.06 -11.10 -9.18
CA GLU A 46 5.17 -9.71 -9.67
C GLU A 46 3.95 -8.88 -9.31
N GLU A 47 2.81 -9.53 -9.13
CA GLU A 47 1.52 -8.90 -8.82
C GLU A 47 0.97 -9.39 -7.48
N ILE A 48 0.33 -8.46 -6.76
CA ILE A 48 -0.31 -8.70 -5.46
C ILE A 48 -1.63 -7.94 -5.37
N TYR A 49 -2.49 -8.37 -4.45
CA TYR A 49 -3.65 -7.61 -4.04
C TYR A 49 -3.31 -6.66 -2.90
N ILE A 50 -3.74 -5.40 -3.03
CA ILE A 50 -3.76 -4.42 -1.94
C ILE A 50 -5.22 -4.19 -1.56
N LEU A 51 -5.60 -4.71 -0.40
CA LEU A 51 -6.96 -4.64 0.12
C LEU A 51 -7.06 -3.51 1.14
N LEU A 52 -7.91 -2.53 0.84
CA LEU A 52 -8.13 -1.35 1.65
C LEU A 52 -9.58 -1.31 2.13
N ASN A 53 -9.79 -1.10 3.43
CA ASN A 53 -11.12 -1.02 4.02
C ASN A 53 -11.30 0.30 4.79
N GLY A 54 -10.96 1.43 4.18
CA GLY A 54 -11.01 2.75 4.80
C GLY A 54 -9.64 3.26 5.28
N GLU A 55 -9.61 4.52 5.71
CA GLU A 55 -8.35 5.27 5.88
C GLU A 55 -7.56 4.90 7.15
N ILE A 56 -8.25 4.38 8.17
CA ILE A 56 -7.67 4.04 9.48
C ILE A 56 -7.54 2.52 9.71
N ASN A 57 -8.08 1.72 8.79
CA ASN A 57 -8.06 0.27 8.91
C ASN A 57 -6.76 -0.29 8.33
N PRO A 58 -6.28 -1.44 8.83
CA PRO A 58 -5.06 -2.06 8.30
C PRO A 58 -5.11 -2.27 6.79
N ILE A 59 -3.98 -2.03 6.14
CA ILE A 59 -3.73 -2.40 4.76
C ILE A 59 -3.41 -3.89 4.76
N ILE A 60 -4.10 -4.67 3.94
CA ILE A 60 -3.84 -6.10 3.79
C ILE A 60 -3.22 -6.33 2.41
N LEU A 61 -2.10 -7.06 2.39
CA LEU A 61 -1.43 -7.50 1.16
C LEU A 61 -1.57 -9.01 1.03
N LYS A 62 -1.90 -9.49 -0.19
CA LYS A 62 -2.03 -10.91 -0.51
C LYS A 62 -1.41 -11.23 -1.87
N GLU A 63 -0.92 -12.45 -2.07
CA GLU A 63 -0.55 -12.92 -3.41
C GLU A 63 -1.78 -13.12 -4.29
N ILE A 64 -1.57 -12.97 -5.61
CA ILE A 64 -2.55 -13.46 -6.59
C ILE A 64 -2.58 -14.98 -6.55
N GLU A 65 -3.78 -15.57 -6.56
CA GLU A 65 -4.01 -17.03 -6.59
C GLU A 65 -3.49 -17.82 -5.38
N ASN A 66 -3.04 -17.15 -4.31
CA ASN A 66 -2.57 -17.79 -3.08
C ASN A 66 -3.00 -16.98 -1.85
N GLU A 67 -3.89 -17.56 -1.04
CA GLU A 67 -4.43 -16.91 0.17
C GLU A 67 -3.69 -17.28 1.47
N GLU A 68 -2.66 -18.12 1.41
CA GLU A 68 -1.95 -18.59 2.60
C GLU A 68 -1.02 -17.52 3.20
N LEU A 69 -0.49 -16.63 2.35
CA LEU A 69 0.40 -15.54 2.76
C LEU A 69 -0.38 -14.21 2.83
N ILE A 70 -0.46 -13.66 4.04
CA ILE A 70 -1.13 -12.40 4.32
C ILE A 70 -0.18 -11.51 5.11
N GLU A 71 0.12 -10.32 4.57
CA GLU A 71 0.85 -9.28 5.28
C GLU A 71 -0.10 -8.15 5.69
N LEU A 72 0.13 -7.57 6.86
CA LEU A 72 -0.71 -6.53 7.43
C LEU A 72 0.14 -5.32 7.82
N ILE A 73 -0.25 -4.15 7.32
CA ILE A 73 0.41 -2.88 7.62
C ILE A 73 -0.60 -1.95 8.28
N LEU A 74 -0.22 -1.43 9.45
CA LEU A 74 -1.03 -0.42 10.13
C LEU A 74 -0.85 0.95 9.45
N PRO A 75 -1.95 1.66 9.13
CA PRO A 75 -1.87 3.01 8.62
C PRO A 75 -1.37 3.96 9.71
N MET A 76 -0.77 5.05 9.27
CA MET A 76 -0.35 6.16 10.10
C MET A 76 -1.38 7.26 10.03
N LYS A 77 -1.74 7.85 11.17
CA LYS A 77 -2.51 9.08 11.18
C LYS A 77 -1.63 10.22 10.69
N THR A 78 -2.06 10.86 9.61
CA THR A 78 -1.50 12.13 9.15
C THR A 78 -2.60 13.18 9.27
N TYR A 79 -2.34 14.21 10.07
CA TYR A 79 -3.23 15.36 10.28
C TYR A 79 -2.90 16.50 9.32
#